data_AF-A0A497V9H6-F1
#
_entry.id   AF-A0A497V9H6-F1
#
_cell.length_a   1.000
_cell.length_b   1.000
_cell.length_c   1.000
_cell.angle_alpha   90.00
_cell.angle_beta   90.00
_cell.angle_gamma   90.00
#
_symmetry.space_group_name_H-M   'P 1'
#
loop_
_entity.id
_entity.type
_entity.pdbx_description
1 polymer ?
#
loop_
_entity_poly.entity_id
_entity_poly.type
_entity_poly.pdbx_seq_one_letter_code
_entity_poly.pdbx_strand_id
1 'polypeptide(L)'
;MRADVFLVEGGHAATRSQAQRLIASGVEWRLTPLSPWNKVAKNGDDIPSVAEVRLLDDAEAKYISRGGLKLEGALQATGLAVQGLRCLDVGQSTGGFTDCLLQHGATQVVGVDVGHGQLHDRLRGDVRVVGVEGLNARAMTAESLLEGCEAALSEELVQDHEDNDTQPVAPYSWMRNGGLIDEEYDDSDDAKEQDVETFKAERAAKARARAEGTLPVVRQRREGREDVQVTPVFDLVTGDLSFISLTLVLPALVPLVAPQGRLLMLVKPQFELQPGQVGKGGIVRDEALYAVVEKRIRDCCAELGLQVLAWLESPIQGGDGNREFFVDARRTA
;
A
#
# COMPACT_ATOMS: atom_id res chain seq x y z
N MET A 1 -2.85 14.47 29.24
CA MET A 1 -2.96 13.44 28.20
C MET A 1 -1.64 12.70 28.17
N ARG A 2 -1.66 11.37 28.06
CA ARG A 2 -0.39 10.60 28.00
C ARG A 2 0.50 11.10 26.86
N ALA A 3 1.79 11.28 27.13
CA ALA A 3 2.75 11.84 26.20
C ALA A 3 2.80 11.07 24.87
N ASP A 4 2.77 9.75 24.93
CA ASP A 4 2.77 8.91 23.72
C ASP A 4 1.52 9.08 22.85
N VAL A 5 0.37 9.42 23.45
CA VAL A 5 -0.88 9.73 22.73
C VAL A 5 -0.85 11.18 22.22
N PHE A 6 -0.41 12.12 23.07
CA PHE A 6 -0.30 13.54 22.73
C PHE A 6 0.56 13.75 21.47
N LEU A 7 1.70 13.07 21.38
CA LEU A 7 2.58 13.18 20.20
C LEU A 7 1.92 12.67 18.92
N VAL A 8 1.07 11.66 19.00
CA VAL A 8 0.36 11.13 17.83
C VAL A 8 -0.78 12.08 17.42
N GLU A 9 -1.64 12.47 18.36
CA GLU A 9 -2.76 13.36 18.08
C GLU A 9 -2.30 14.77 17.66
N GLY A 10 -1.16 15.23 18.17
CA GLY A 10 -0.53 16.49 17.77
C GLY A 10 0.26 16.42 16.46
N GLY A 11 0.31 15.27 15.79
CA GLY A 11 1.03 15.09 14.52
C GLY A 11 2.55 15.10 14.63
N HIS A 12 3.11 15.04 15.84
CA HIS A 12 4.56 14.93 16.08
C HIS A 12 5.08 13.50 15.83
N ALA A 13 4.19 12.51 15.80
CA ALA A 13 4.49 11.12 15.46
C ALA A 13 3.34 10.51 14.65
N ALA A 14 3.66 9.75 13.61
CA ALA A 14 2.73 8.96 12.81
C ALA A 14 2.17 7.74 13.56
N THR A 15 2.90 7.19 14.54
CA THR A 15 2.47 6.01 15.32
C THR A 15 2.84 6.12 16.80
N ARG A 16 2.10 5.40 17.66
CA ARG A 16 2.46 5.30 19.10
C ARG A 16 3.87 4.75 19.31
N SER A 17 4.28 3.76 18.53
CA SER A 17 5.62 3.18 18.64
C SER A 17 6.71 4.21 18.30
N GLN A 18 6.46 5.10 17.33
CA GLN A 18 7.35 6.23 17.02
C GLN A 18 7.36 7.26 18.14
N ALA A 19 6.18 7.63 18.68
CA ALA A 19 6.08 8.55 19.82
C ALA A 19 6.91 8.08 21.02
N GLN A 20 6.87 6.79 21.35
CA GLN A 20 7.66 6.20 22.44
C GLN A 20 9.17 6.34 22.21
N ARG A 21 9.64 6.21 20.96
CA ARG A 21 11.05 6.39 20.62
C ARG A 21 11.48 7.85 20.64
N LEU A 22 10.62 8.76 20.18
CA LEU A 22 10.86 10.19 20.32
C LEU A 22 11.00 10.58 21.80
N ILE A 23 10.12 10.07 22.67
CA ILE A 23 10.22 10.27 24.13
C ILE A 23 11.55 9.75 24.67
N ALA A 24 11.98 8.56 24.24
CA ALA A 24 13.27 8.00 24.65
C ALA A 24 14.47 8.84 24.16
N SER A 25 14.36 9.45 22.97
CA SER A 25 15.39 10.32 22.36
C SER A 25 15.36 11.75 22.93
N GLY A 26 14.26 12.13 23.57
CA GLY A 26 14.10 13.38 24.30
C GLY A 26 12.95 14.22 23.77
N VAL A 27 11.93 14.43 24.62
CA VAL A 27 10.81 15.33 24.36
C VAL A 27 10.67 16.29 25.53
N GLU A 28 10.43 17.55 25.21
CA GLU A 28 10.16 18.59 26.19
C GLU A 28 8.86 19.31 25.87
N TRP A 29 8.15 19.80 26.90
CA TRP A 29 6.93 20.58 26.74
C TRP A 29 6.89 21.82 27.63
N ARG A 30 6.13 22.85 27.23
CA ARG A 30 5.87 24.05 28.04
C ARG A 30 4.48 24.61 27.75
N LEU A 31 3.89 25.33 28.72
CA LEU A 31 2.54 25.91 28.58
C LEU A 31 2.53 27.24 27.84
N THR A 32 3.60 28.03 27.97
CA THR A 32 3.72 29.35 27.35
C THR A 32 5.17 29.58 26.92
N PRO A 33 5.43 30.50 25.97
CA PRO A 33 6.79 30.83 25.56
C PRO A 33 7.73 31.29 26.70
N LEU A 34 7.16 31.79 27.80
CA LEU A 34 7.90 32.27 28.98
C LEU A 34 8.09 31.17 30.05
N SER A 35 7.41 30.03 29.92
CA SER A 35 7.54 28.91 30.85
C SER A 35 8.79 28.08 30.55
N PRO A 36 9.45 27.51 31.59
CA PRO A 36 10.55 26.58 31.37
C PRO A 36 10.07 25.31 30.65
N TRP A 37 10.99 24.69 29.93
CA TRP A 37 10.77 23.38 29.32
C TRP A 37 10.75 22.28 30.38
N ASN A 38 9.76 21.40 30.28
CA ASN A 38 9.58 20.24 31.14
C ASN A 38 9.88 18.98 30.34
N LYS A 39 10.83 18.17 30.81
CA LYS A 39 11.21 16.94 30.12
C LYS A 39 10.16 15.85 30.34
N VAL A 40 9.81 15.15 29.27
CA VAL A 40 9.04 13.90 29.31
C VAL A 40 10.01 12.77 29.66
N ALA A 41 9.77 12.07 30.77
CA ALA A 41 10.65 11.01 31.25
C ALA A 41 10.18 9.61 30.79
N LYS A 42 8.87 9.41 30.63
CA LYS A 42 8.28 8.14 30.20
C LYS A 42 7.02 8.34 29.38
N ASN A 43 6.67 7.31 28.60
CA ASN A 43 5.55 7.29 27.66
C ASN A 43 4.20 7.71 28.27
N GLY A 44 3.98 7.39 29.54
CA GLY A 44 2.75 7.65 30.25
C GLY A 44 2.70 8.99 31.01
N ASP A 45 3.72 9.84 30.91
CA ASP A 45 3.70 11.16 31.54
C ASP A 45 2.59 12.03 30.93
N ASP A 46 1.97 12.88 31.73
CA ASP A 46 0.91 13.77 31.26
C ASP A 46 1.48 15.04 30.64
N ILE A 47 1.11 15.29 29.38
CA ILE A 47 1.28 16.56 28.69
C ILE A 47 -0.08 17.28 28.68
N PRO A 48 -0.13 18.56 29.11
CA PRO A 48 -1.32 19.39 28.98
C PRO A 48 -1.71 19.58 27.51
N SER A 49 -3.00 19.52 27.18
CA SER A 49 -3.49 19.58 25.79
C SER A 49 -3.10 20.85 25.03
N VAL A 50 -2.86 21.95 25.75
CA VAL A 50 -2.46 23.25 25.19
C VAL A 50 -0.94 23.47 25.17
N ALA A 51 -0.15 22.47 25.60
CA ALA A 51 1.29 22.63 25.68
C ALA A 51 1.96 22.66 24.30
N GLU A 52 2.95 23.53 24.16
CA GLU A 52 3.92 23.46 23.08
C GLU A 52 4.90 22.32 23.38
N VAL A 53 5.26 21.56 22.34
CA VAL A 53 6.22 20.45 22.43
C VAL A 53 7.39 20.69 21.49
N ARG A 54 8.58 20.31 21.95
CA ARG A 54 9.80 20.25 21.14
C ARG A 54 10.41 18.85 21.24
N LEU A 55 10.73 18.30 20.07
CA LEU A 55 11.55 17.09 19.94
C LEU A 55 13.02 17.51 20.01
N LEU A 56 13.81 16.87 20.88
CA LEU A 56 15.26 17.14 20.96
C LEU A 56 16.03 16.46 19.84
N ASP A 57 15.48 15.35 19.33
CA ASP A 57 15.93 14.62 18.15
C ASP A 57 14.69 14.19 17.36
N ASP A 58 14.56 14.68 16.13
CA ASP A 58 13.45 14.40 15.21
C ASP A 58 13.84 13.44 14.09
N ALA A 59 15.05 12.87 14.11
CA ALA A 59 15.50 11.92 13.08
C ALA A 59 14.54 10.72 12.97
N GLU A 60 14.01 10.27 14.10
CA GLU A 60 12.99 9.20 14.18
C GLU A 60 11.62 9.60 13.58
N ALA A 61 11.35 10.89 13.38
CA ALA A 61 10.11 11.42 12.81
C ALA A 61 10.13 11.57 11.28
N LYS A 62 11.30 11.42 10.64
CA LYS A 62 11.48 11.67 9.20
C LYS A 62 10.59 10.82 8.29
N TYR A 63 10.37 9.57 8.68
CA TYR A 63 9.51 8.63 7.96
C TYR A 63 8.42 8.08 8.86
N ILE A 64 7.36 7.53 8.27
CA ILE A 64 6.25 6.88 9.00
C ILE A 64 6.74 5.78 9.95
N SER A 65 7.80 5.06 9.57
CA SER A 65 8.41 4.03 10.42
C SER A 65 9.93 3.98 10.28
N ARG A 66 10.58 3.29 11.23
CA ARG A 66 12.03 3.02 11.23
C ARG A 66 12.52 2.37 9.94
N GLY A 67 11.65 1.65 9.22
CA GLY A 67 12.00 1.07 7.92
C GLY A 67 12.56 2.13 6.96
N GLY A 68 11.99 3.34 6.95
CA GLY A 68 12.46 4.40 6.05
C GLY A 68 13.92 4.79 6.29
N LEU A 69 14.37 4.82 7.55
CA LEU A 69 15.76 5.11 7.91
C LEU A 69 16.73 3.99 7.43
N LYS A 70 16.28 2.73 7.49
CA LYS A 70 17.05 1.60 6.96
C LYS A 70 17.26 1.75 5.47
N LEU A 71 16.16 1.95 4.72
CA LEU A 71 16.20 2.08 3.28
C LEU A 71 17.00 3.32 2.84
N GLU A 72 16.85 4.45 3.53
CA GLU A 72 17.61 5.65 3.23
C GLU A 72 19.13 5.40 3.32
N GLY A 73 19.60 4.79 4.42
CA GLY A 73 21.03 4.49 4.54
C GLY A 73 21.53 3.52 3.46
N ALA A 74 20.69 2.57 3.05
CA ALA A 74 21.02 1.66 1.94
C ALA A 74 21.08 2.38 0.59
N LEU A 75 20.15 3.30 0.31
CA LEU A 75 20.18 4.14 -0.90
C LEU A 75 21.44 5.01 -0.95
N GLN A 76 21.80 5.63 0.18
CA GLN A 76 23.02 6.44 0.29
C GLN A 76 24.29 5.61 0.08
N ALA A 77 24.38 4.44 0.72
CA ALA A 77 25.56 3.57 0.64
C ALA A 77 25.76 2.95 -0.75
N THR A 78 24.66 2.66 -1.47
CA THR A 78 24.71 2.11 -2.84
C THR A 78 24.84 3.19 -3.92
N GLY A 79 24.55 4.45 -3.59
CA GLY A 79 24.41 5.54 -4.57
C GLY A 79 23.23 5.35 -5.53
N LEU A 80 22.26 4.49 -5.20
CA LEU A 80 21.09 4.24 -6.02
C LEU A 80 20.14 5.44 -5.99
N ALA A 81 20.00 6.12 -7.12
CA ALA A 81 18.99 7.16 -7.30
C ALA A 81 17.63 6.51 -7.64
N VAL A 82 16.58 6.88 -6.89
CA VAL A 82 15.20 6.40 -7.12
C VAL A 82 14.29 7.44 -7.78
N GLN A 83 14.82 8.62 -8.07
CA GLN A 83 14.09 9.68 -8.76
C GLN A 83 13.58 9.17 -10.11
N GLY A 84 12.27 9.30 -10.35
CA GLY A 84 11.67 8.88 -11.61
C GLY A 84 11.24 7.41 -11.66
N LEU A 85 11.69 6.58 -10.72
CA LEU A 85 11.51 5.13 -10.78
C LEU A 85 10.13 4.66 -10.34
N ARG A 86 9.65 3.57 -10.95
CA ARG A 86 8.54 2.76 -10.43
C ARG A 86 9.11 1.68 -9.52
N CYS A 87 8.63 1.65 -8.28
CA CYS A 87 9.14 0.76 -7.26
C CYS A 87 8.08 -0.24 -6.79
N LEU A 88 8.53 -1.45 -6.44
CA LEU A 88 7.75 -2.43 -5.70
C LEU A 88 8.28 -2.52 -4.26
N ASP A 89 7.42 -2.32 -3.27
CA ASP A 89 7.73 -2.43 -1.84
C ASP A 89 7.04 -3.67 -1.25
N VAL A 90 7.82 -4.73 -1.01
CA VAL A 90 7.31 -6.03 -0.57
C VAL A 90 7.39 -6.14 0.96
N GLY A 91 6.24 -6.31 1.61
CA GLY A 91 6.10 -6.16 3.06
C GLY A 91 5.85 -4.70 3.46
N GLN A 92 4.98 -4.01 2.72
CA GLN A 92 4.77 -2.56 2.85
C GLN A 92 4.44 -2.14 4.29
N SER A 93 3.69 -2.96 5.04
CA SER A 93 3.29 -2.71 6.43
C SER A 93 2.73 -1.29 6.62
N THR A 94 3.28 -0.52 7.56
CA THR A 94 2.91 0.90 7.79
C THR A 94 3.39 1.85 6.69
N GLY A 95 4.31 1.41 5.82
CA GLY A 95 4.78 2.14 4.64
C GLY A 95 6.09 2.91 4.82
N GLY A 96 6.97 2.51 5.74
CA GLY A 96 8.25 3.22 5.97
C GLY A 96 9.18 3.23 4.75
N PHE A 97 9.30 2.11 4.03
CA PHE A 97 10.09 2.02 2.79
C PHE A 97 9.43 2.82 1.67
N THR A 98 8.13 2.63 1.44
CA THR A 98 7.31 3.45 0.53
C THR A 98 7.51 4.96 0.75
N ASP A 99 7.41 5.45 1.99
CA ASP A 99 7.61 6.86 2.33
C ASP A 99 9.01 7.35 1.97
N CYS A 100 10.04 6.55 2.28
CA CYS A 100 11.41 6.85 1.90
C CYS A 100 11.58 6.97 0.38
N LEU A 101 11.05 6.03 -0.40
CA LEU A 101 11.10 6.07 -1.87
C LEU A 101 10.42 7.33 -2.44
N LEU A 102 9.22 7.68 -1.94
CA LEU A 102 8.48 8.84 -2.40
C LEU A 102 9.19 10.16 -2.06
N GLN A 103 9.77 10.27 -0.86
CA GLN A 103 10.55 11.44 -0.45
C GLN A 103 11.82 11.61 -1.30
N HIS A 104 12.38 10.52 -1.84
CA HIS A 104 13.53 10.53 -2.75
C HIS A 104 13.13 10.57 -4.24
N GLY A 105 11.85 10.80 -4.55
CA GLY A 105 11.40 11.11 -5.90
C GLY A 105 10.96 9.93 -6.76
N ALA A 106 10.69 8.75 -6.18
CA ALA A 106 10.01 7.68 -6.90
C ALA A 106 8.68 8.19 -7.48
N THR A 107 8.40 7.84 -8.74
CA THR A 107 7.18 8.27 -9.45
C THR A 107 5.97 7.47 -9.03
N GLN A 108 6.19 6.20 -8.66
CA GLN A 108 5.16 5.32 -8.16
C GLN A 108 5.76 4.27 -7.22
N VAL A 109 5.00 3.91 -6.18
CA VAL A 109 5.29 2.74 -5.35
C VAL A 109 4.07 1.84 -5.31
N VAL A 110 4.21 0.62 -5.84
CA VAL A 110 3.24 -0.45 -5.60
C VAL A 110 3.72 -1.21 -4.37
N GLY A 111 2.92 -1.24 -3.31
CA GLY A 111 3.22 -1.96 -2.10
C GLY A 111 2.41 -3.24 -2.01
N VAL A 112 3.04 -4.31 -1.52
CA VAL A 112 2.39 -5.60 -1.28
C VAL A 112 2.52 -5.97 0.18
N ASP A 113 1.43 -6.37 0.83
CA ASP A 113 1.45 -6.87 2.20
C ASP A 113 0.48 -8.05 2.36
N VAL A 114 0.79 -8.97 3.29
CA VAL A 114 -0.08 -10.09 3.64
C VAL A 114 -1.17 -9.71 4.64
N GLY A 115 -0.95 -8.66 5.43
CA GLY A 115 -1.92 -8.15 6.38
C GLY A 115 -2.89 -7.15 5.74
N HIS A 116 -3.73 -6.55 6.59
CA HIS A 116 -4.78 -5.61 6.20
C HIS A 116 -4.77 -4.39 7.11
N GLY A 117 -5.15 -3.23 6.56
CA GLY A 117 -5.39 -2.00 7.31
C GLY A 117 -4.16 -1.42 8.01
N GLN A 118 -2.94 -1.75 7.55
CA GLN A 118 -1.69 -1.30 8.18
C GLN A 118 -1.14 -0.03 7.53
N LEU A 119 -1.38 0.17 6.22
CA LEU A 119 -0.82 1.29 5.49
C LEU A 119 -1.36 2.61 6.03
N HIS A 120 -0.44 3.51 6.40
CA HIS A 120 -0.75 4.81 6.97
C HIS A 120 -1.59 5.69 6.03
N ASP A 121 -2.56 6.43 6.56
CA ASP A 121 -3.56 7.17 5.78
C ASP A 121 -2.95 8.14 4.77
N ARG A 122 -1.86 8.84 5.15
CA ARG A 122 -1.11 9.71 4.23
C ARG A 122 -0.65 8.99 2.96
N LEU A 123 -0.17 7.75 3.08
CA LEU A 123 0.26 6.95 1.93
C LEU A 123 -0.93 6.34 1.19
N ARG A 124 -1.97 5.92 1.92
CA ARG A 124 -3.21 5.41 1.33
C ARG A 124 -3.89 6.45 0.43
N GLY A 125 -3.81 7.73 0.80
CA GLY A 125 -4.31 8.86 0.03
C GLY A 125 -3.39 9.36 -1.09
N ASP A 126 -2.11 8.95 -1.13
CA ASP A 126 -1.18 9.41 -2.17
C ASP A 126 -1.46 8.69 -3.49
N VAL A 127 -1.67 9.46 -4.57
CA VAL A 127 -1.97 8.94 -5.92
C VAL A 127 -0.81 8.12 -6.51
N ARG A 128 0.42 8.34 -6.02
CA ARG A 128 1.61 7.58 -6.43
C ARG A 128 1.70 6.21 -5.75
N VAL A 129 0.84 5.92 -4.78
CA VAL A 129 0.87 4.67 -4.01
C VAL A 129 -0.29 3.77 -4.40
N VAL A 130 0.01 2.50 -4.66
CA VAL A 130 -0.98 1.42 -4.81
C VAL A 130 -0.70 0.39 -3.73
N GLY A 131 -1.56 0.30 -2.72
CA GLY A 131 -1.42 -0.66 -1.62
C GLY A 131 -2.22 -1.93 -1.89
N VAL A 132 -1.53 -3.04 -2.15
CA VAL A 132 -2.12 -4.37 -2.37
C VAL A 132 -1.99 -5.19 -1.09
N GLU A 133 -3.07 -5.23 -0.31
CA GLU A 133 -3.17 -5.96 0.96
C GLU A 133 -3.70 -7.39 0.74
N GLY A 134 -3.38 -8.32 1.64
CA GLY A 134 -3.79 -9.73 1.57
C GLY A 134 -3.04 -10.59 0.54
N LEU A 135 -1.98 -10.07 -0.11
CA LEU A 135 -1.25 -10.79 -1.15
C LEU A 135 0.08 -11.35 -0.61
N ASN A 136 0.26 -12.67 -0.73
CA ASN A 136 1.46 -13.36 -0.28
C ASN A 136 2.56 -13.32 -1.36
N ALA A 137 3.64 -12.58 -1.08
CA ALA A 137 4.77 -12.40 -1.98
C ALA A 137 5.42 -13.72 -2.45
N ARG A 138 5.40 -14.79 -1.63
CA ARG A 138 5.95 -16.10 -2.02
C ARG A 138 5.19 -16.75 -3.18
N ALA A 139 3.87 -16.55 -3.22
CA ALA A 139 2.98 -17.14 -4.23
C ALA A 139 2.51 -16.11 -5.26
N MET A 140 3.10 -14.92 -5.25
CA MET A 140 2.72 -13.81 -6.12
C MET A 140 3.12 -14.10 -7.57
N THR A 141 2.23 -13.78 -8.50
CA THR A 141 2.47 -13.80 -9.94
C THR A 141 2.21 -12.40 -10.49
N ALA A 142 2.64 -12.15 -11.73
CA ALA A 142 2.34 -10.90 -12.42
C ALA A 142 0.82 -10.66 -12.54
N GLU A 143 0.05 -11.73 -12.76
CA GLU A 143 -1.41 -11.71 -12.85
C GLU A 143 -2.06 -11.40 -11.51
N SER A 144 -1.68 -12.08 -10.43
CA SER A 144 -2.28 -11.82 -9.11
C SER A 144 -1.92 -10.44 -8.56
N LEU A 145 -0.73 -9.92 -8.88
CA LEU A 145 -0.37 -8.54 -8.55
C LEU A 145 -1.20 -7.53 -9.34
N LEU A 146 -1.42 -7.78 -10.63
CA LEU A 146 -2.26 -6.93 -11.48
C LEU A 146 -3.70 -6.89 -10.95
N GLU A 147 -4.29 -8.04 -10.66
CA GLU A 147 -5.62 -8.15 -10.05
C GLU A 147 -5.70 -7.41 -8.71
N GLY A 148 -4.67 -7.56 -7.86
CA GLY A 148 -4.57 -6.86 -6.59
C GLY A 148 -4.50 -5.33 -6.76
N CYS A 149 -3.76 -4.84 -7.76
CA CYS A 149 -3.70 -3.43 -8.09
C CYS A 149 -5.06 -2.91 -8.56
N GLU A 150 -5.75 -3.64 -9.45
CA GLU A 150 -7.09 -3.23 -9.92
C GLU A 150 -8.09 -3.20 -8.77
N ALA A 151 -8.06 -4.17 -7.86
CA ALA A 151 -8.90 -4.18 -6.68
C ALA A 151 -8.61 -2.98 -5.75
N ALA A 152 -7.33 -2.64 -5.55
CA ALA A 152 -6.93 -1.51 -4.71
C ALA A 152 -7.33 -0.14 -5.29
N LEU A 153 -7.36 -0.02 -6.62
CA LEU A 153 -7.68 1.22 -7.33
C LEU A 153 -9.17 1.40 -7.61
N SER A 154 -9.96 0.32 -7.50
CA SER A 154 -11.37 0.32 -7.87
C SER A 154 -12.31 0.48 -6.69
N GLU A 155 -13.53 0.83 -7.02
CA GLU A 155 -14.70 0.69 -6.18
C GLU A 155 -15.75 -0.16 -6.89
N GLU A 156 -16.62 -0.76 -6.09
CA GLU A 156 -17.73 -1.58 -6.56
C GLU A 156 -18.96 -0.69 -6.68
N LEU A 157 -19.35 -0.37 -7.91
CA LEU A 157 -20.52 0.44 -8.20
C LEU A 157 -21.66 -0.48 -8.62
N VAL A 158 -22.80 -0.31 -7.97
CA VAL A 158 -24.05 -0.93 -8.40
C VAL A 158 -24.46 -0.25 -9.70
N GLN A 159 -24.54 -1.02 -10.78
CA GLN A 159 -24.93 -0.50 -12.08
C GLN A 159 -26.44 -0.22 -12.09
N ASP A 160 -26.81 0.97 -11.61
CA ASP A 160 -28.13 1.55 -11.76
C ASP A 160 -28.03 2.62 -12.84
N HIS A 161 -28.09 2.22 -14.12
CA HIS A 161 -28.24 3.18 -15.20
C HIS A 161 -29.45 4.08 -14.90
N GLU A 162 -29.28 5.40 -14.97
CA GLU A 162 -30.40 6.33 -15.11
C GLU A 162 -31.17 5.90 -16.36
N ASP A 163 -32.35 5.32 -16.14
CA ASP A 163 -33.25 4.99 -17.22
C ASP A 163 -33.66 6.31 -17.88
N ASN A 164 -33.67 6.37 -19.21
CA ASN A 164 -34.48 7.37 -19.89
C ASN A 164 -35.94 7.09 -19.47
N ASP A 165 -36.45 7.87 -18.51
CA ASP A 165 -37.79 7.70 -17.91
C ASP A 165 -38.94 7.90 -18.91
N THR A 166 -38.62 8.17 -20.19
CA THR A 166 -39.59 8.33 -21.25
C THR A 166 -40.21 6.99 -21.63
N GLN A 167 -41.38 6.72 -21.04
CA GLN A 167 -42.20 5.57 -21.40
C GLN A 167 -42.58 5.63 -22.89
N PRO A 168 -42.45 4.53 -23.66
CA PRO A 168 -42.92 4.49 -25.04
C PRO A 168 -44.43 4.79 -25.09
N VAL A 169 -44.86 5.64 -26.02
CA VAL A 169 -46.27 6.04 -26.16
C VAL A 169 -47.06 4.86 -26.74
N ALA A 170 -48.16 4.49 -26.09
CA ALA A 170 -48.91 3.28 -26.42
C ALA A 170 -49.77 3.46 -27.69
N PRO A 171 -49.92 2.40 -28.52
CA PRO A 171 -50.44 2.49 -29.90
C PRO A 171 -51.95 2.70 -30.03
N TYR A 172 -52.62 3.07 -28.94
CA TYR A 172 -54.08 3.32 -28.89
C TYR A 172 -54.45 4.46 -27.93
N SER A 173 -53.57 5.45 -27.78
CA SER A 173 -53.79 6.60 -26.89
C SER A 173 -55.14 7.31 -27.17
N TRP A 174 -55.53 7.38 -28.45
CA TRP A 174 -56.79 7.92 -28.96
C TRP A 174 -58.06 7.24 -28.41
N MET A 175 -58.01 5.95 -28.03
CA MET A 175 -59.17 5.25 -27.46
C MET A 175 -59.54 5.75 -26.06
N ARG A 176 -58.63 6.41 -25.34
CA ARG A 176 -58.91 6.96 -23.99
C ARG A 176 -59.71 8.27 -24.00
N ASN A 177 -59.72 9.00 -25.12
CA ASN A 177 -60.44 10.28 -25.29
C ASN A 177 -61.72 10.13 -26.13
N GLY A 178 -62.45 9.02 -25.95
CA GLY A 178 -63.76 8.83 -26.59
C GLY A 178 -63.72 8.22 -27.99
N GLY A 179 -62.58 7.73 -28.45
CA GLY A 179 -62.49 6.82 -29.60
C GLY A 179 -62.74 7.43 -30.98
N LEU A 180 -62.60 8.75 -31.12
CA LEU A 180 -62.68 9.43 -32.42
C LEU A 180 -61.26 9.49 -33.03
N ILE A 181 -61.09 8.84 -34.18
CA ILE A 181 -59.94 9.01 -35.07
C ILE A 181 -60.42 9.98 -36.14
N ASP A 182 -59.83 11.17 -36.22
CA ASP A 182 -60.01 12.06 -37.38
C ASP A 182 -58.88 11.83 -38.41
N GLU A 183 -59.00 12.46 -39.57
CA GLU A 183 -58.02 12.32 -40.66
C GLU A 183 -56.65 12.95 -40.35
N GLU A 184 -56.47 13.56 -39.16
CA GLU A 184 -55.22 14.17 -38.69
C GLU A 184 -54.42 13.25 -37.73
N TYR A 185 -54.91 12.05 -37.39
CA TYR A 185 -54.22 11.11 -36.51
C TYR A 185 -53.06 10.38 -37.23
N ASP A 186 -51.82 10.65 -36.80
CA ASP A 186 -50.58 10.01 -37.26
C ASP A 186 -50.01 9.10 -36.16
N ASP A 187 -50.10 7.80 -36.37
CA ASP A 187 -49.61 6.75 -35.44
C ASP A 187 -48.22 6.23 -35.80
N SER A 188 -47.52 6.89 -36.73
CA SER A 188 -46.20 6.43 -37.19
C SER A 188 -45.12 6.45 -36.10
N ASP A 189 -45.30 7.26 -35.05
CA ASP A 189 -44.43 7.37 -33.87
C ASP A 189 -44.92 6.52 -32.66
N ASP A 190 -46.05 5.80 -32.77
CA ASP A 190 -46.56 4.97 -31.67
C ASP A 190 -45.70 3.70 -31.46
N ALA A 191 -45.38 3.41 -30.20
CA ALA A 191 -44.64 2.20 -29.85
C ALA A 191 -45.54 0.96 -29.95
N LYS A 192 -44.99 -0.19 -30.33
CA LYS A 192 -45.79 -1.42 -30.39
C LYS A 192 -46.12 -1.90 -28.98
N GLU A 193 -47.26 -2.57 -28.81
CA GLU A 193 -47.71 -3.10 -27.52
C GLU A 193 -46.67 -4.05 -26.90
N GLN A 194 -46.03 -4.87 -27.73
CA GLN A 194 -44.95 -5.75 -27.32
C GLN A 194 -43.75 -4.97 -26.76
N ASP A 195 -43.40 -3.82 -27.35
CA ASP A 195 -42.30 -2.98 -26.87
C ASP A 195 -42.63 -2.35 -25.51
N VAL A 196 -43.89 -1.95 -25.29
CA VAL A 196 -44.38 -1.43 -24.01
C VAL A 196 -44.41 -2.51 -22.92
N GLU A 197 -44.80 -3.75 -23.26
CA GLU A 197 -44.78 -4.88 -22.32
C GLU A 197 -43.35 -5.29 -21.95
N THR A 198 -42.45 -5.38 -22.94
CA THR A 198 -41.03 -5.65 -22.71
C THR A 198 -40.41 -4.59 -21.79
N PHE A 199 -40.67 -3.30 -22.04
CA PHE A 199 -40.21 -2.21 -21.20
C PHE A 199 -40.70 -2.35 -19.74
N LYS A 200 -41.99 -2.66 -19.53
CA LYS A 200 -42.55 -2.87 -18.18
C LYS A 200 -41.94 -4.09 -17.49
N ALA A 201 -41.74 -5.18 -18.22
CA ALA A 201 -41.17 -6.41 -17.69
C ALA A 201 -39.70 -6.20 -17.25
N GLU A 202 -38.90 -5.51 -18.06
CA GLU A 202 -37.52 -5.15 -17.73
C GLU A 202 -37.46 -4.27 -16.48
N ARG A 203 -38.33 -3.26 -16.37
CA ARG A 203 -38.42 -2.42 -15.17
C ARG A 203 -38.82 -3.19 -13.91
N ALA A 204 -39.76 -4.11 -14.02
CA ALA A 204 -40.20 -4.94 -12.89
C ALA A 204 -39.08 -5.89 -12.44
N ALA A 205 -38.35 -6.48 -13.39
CA ALA A 205 -37.19 -7.33 -13.11
C ALA A 205 -36.06 -6.53 -12.43
N LYS A 206 -35.73 -5.32 -12.92
CA LYS A 206 -34.72 -4.42 -12.33
C LYS A 206 -35.12 -3.96 -10.92
N ALA A 207 -36.39 -3.60 -10.71
CA ALA A 207 -36.91 -3.23 -9.39
C ALA A 207 -36.81 -4.38 -8.39
N ARG A 208 -37.09 -5.61 -8.84
CA ARG A 208 -36.91 -6.83 -8.05
C ARG A 208 -35.44 -7.08 -7.74
N ALA A 209 -34.55 -6.98 -8.72
CA ALA A 209 -33.12 -7.13 -8.52
C ALA A 209 -32.56 -6.09 -7.54
N ARG A 210 -33.05 -4.85 -7.60
CA ARG A 210 -32.71 -3.78 -6.64
C ARG A 210 -33.17 -4.12 -5.23
N ALA A 211 -34.39 -4.63 -5.07
CA ALA A 211 -34.94 -5.04 -3.77
C ALA A 211 -34.21 -6.26 -3.18
N GLU A 212 -33.74 -7.18 -4.04
CA GLU A 212 -32.99 -8.38 -3.67
C GLU A 212 -31.48 -8.13 -3.54
N GLY A 213 -30.98 -6.95 -3.93
CA GLY A 213 -29.56 -6.60 -3.92
C GLY A 213 -28.72 -7.36 -4.96
N THR A 214 -29.36 -7.88 -6.03
CA THR A 214 -28.74 -8.71 -7.07
C THR A 214 -28.39 -7.93 -8.34
N LEU A 215 -28.42 -6.60 -8.27
CA LEU A 215 -28.00 -5.75 -9.39
C LEU A 215 -26.54 -6.04 -9.77
N PRO A 216 -26.19 -6.02 -11.07
CA PRO A 216 -24.81 -6.17 -11.50
C PRO A 216 -23.91 -5.12 -10.83
N VAL A 217 -22.83 -5.59 -10.21
CA VAL A 217 -21.78 -4.74 -9.66
C VAL A 217 -20.67 -4.66 -10.70
N VAL A 218 -20.33 -3.45 -11.11
CA VAL A 218 -19.19 -3.20 -11.99
C VAL A 218 -18.06 -2.61 -11.16
N ARG A 219 -16.84 -3.09 -11.39
CA ARG A 219 -15.65 -2.45 -10.83
C ARG A 219 -15.24 -1.30 -11.73
N GLN A 220 -15.14 -0.13 -11.15
CA GLN A 220 -14.63 1.06 -11.82
C GLN A 220 -13.49 1.64 -10.97
N ARG A 221 -12.41 2.07 -11.63
CA ARG A 221 -11.33 2.80 -10.95
C ARG A 221 -11.88 4.07 -10.34
N ARG A 222 -11.47 4.35 -9.10
CA ARG A 222 -11.87 5.56 -8.37
C ARG A 222 -11.43 6.82 -9.11
N GLU A 223 -12.14 7.92 -8.88
CA GLU A 223 -11.79 9.23 -9.42
C GLU A 223 -10.33 9.61 -9.10
N GLY A 224 -9.59 10.06 -10.11
CA GLY A 224 -8.17 10.43 -9.99
C GLY A 224 -7.21 9.24 -10.00
N ARG A 225 -7.70 8.01 -10.24
CA ARG A 225 -6.91 6.77 -10.35
C ARG A 225 -6.97 6.13 -11.75
N GLU A 226 -7.62 6.76 -12.71
CA GLU A 226 -7.92 6.23 -14.04
C GLU A 226 -6.65 5.83 -14.79
N ASP A 227 -5.65 6.72 -14.79
CA ASP A 227 -4.40 6.56 -15.54
C ASP A 227 -3.27 5.92 -14.72
N VAL A 228 -3.57 5.40 -13.51
CA VAL A 228 -2.54 4.78 -12.66
C VAL A 228 -1.99 3.52 -13.35
N GLN A 229 -0.67 3.50 -13.56
CA GLN A 229 0.01 2.37 -14.20
C GLN A 229 0.08 1.16 -13.26
N VAL A 230 -0.40 0.01 -13.73
CA VAL A 230 -0.43 -1.24 -12.96
C VAL A 230 0.41 -2.35 -13.58
N THR A 231 1.15 -2.04 -14.66
CA THR A 231 2.03 -3.00 -15.30
C THR A 231 3.01 -3.58 -14.27
N PRO A 232 3.05 -4.91 -14.08
CA PRO A 232 3.81 -5.57 -13.02
C PRO A 232 5.29 -5.73 -13.38
N VAL A 233 5.92 -4.60 -13.75
CA VAL A 233 7.34 -4.48 -14.09
C VAL A 233 7.88 -3.22 -13.40
N PHE A 234 8.97 -3.35 -12.65
CA PHE A 234 9.48 -2.32 -11.74
C PHE A 234 10.97 -2.07 -11.93
N ASP A 235 11.39 -0.80 -11.87
CA ASP A 235 12.80 -0.41 -11.97
C ASP A 235 13.58 -0.79 -10.70
N LEU A 236 12.90 -0.76 -9.55
CA LEU A 236 13.41 -1.15 -8.24
C LEU A 236 12.41 -2.05 -7.51
N VAL A 237 12.90 -3.17 -6.99
CA VAL A 237 12.18 -3.98 -6.00
C VAL A 237 12.92 -3.87 -4.66
N THR A 238 12.19 -3.50 -3.62
CA THR A 238 12.69 -3.44 -2.23
C THR A 238 11.72 -4.15 -1.29
N GLY A 239 12.13 -4.39 -0.06
CA GLY A 239 11.24 -4.99 0.93
C GLY A 239 11.91 -5.22 2.28
N ASP A 240 11.07 -5.18 3.31
CA ASP A 240 11.39 -5.44 4.71
C ASP A 240 10.50 -6.58 5.23
N LEU A 241 10.84 -7.82 4.86
CA LEU A 241 10.03 -9.00 5.17
C LEU A 241 10.37 -9.58 6.54
N SER A 242 9.37 -10.19 7.19
CA SER A 242 9.54 -10.88 8.47
C SER A 242 8.97 -12.29 8.40
N PHE A 243 9.53 -13.21 9.18
CA PHE A 243 9.08 -14.61 9.28
C PHE A 243 9.15 -15.43 7.97
N ILE A 244 9.90 -14.95 6.98
CA ILE A 244 10.14 -15.65 5.72
C ILE A 244 11.57 -15.39 5.25
N SER A 245 12.20 -16.42 4.68
CA SER A 245 13.50 -16.28 4.04
C SER A 245 13.34 -15.64 2.66
N LEU A 246 14.24 -14.73 2.29
CA LEU A 246 14.26 -14.13 0.97
C LEU A 246 14.42 -15.18 -0.14
N THR A 247 15.08 -16.30 0.10
CA THR A 247 15.24 -17.36 -0.92
C THR A 247 13.92 -17.98 -1.36
N LEU A 248 12.87 -17.85 -0.54
CA LEU A 248 11.52 -18.31 -0.87
C LEU A 248 10.70 -17.26 -1.63
N VAL A 249 11.12 -16.00 -1.61
CA VAL A 249 10.34 -14.87 -2.16
C VAL A 249 10.97 -14.35 -3.45
N LEU A 250 12.31 -14.29 -3.53
CA LEU A 250 13.04 -13.84 -4.72
C LEU A 250 12.59 -14.52 -6.03
N PRO A 251 12.29 -15.84 -6.09
CA PRO A 251 11.80 -16.45 -7.33
C PRO A 251 10.52 -15.83 -7.89
N ALA A 252 9.63 -15.32 -7.03
CA ALA A 252 8.40 -14.63 -7.44
C ALA A 252 8.66 -13.15 -7.80
N LEU A 253 9.67 -12.51 -7.19
CA LEU A 253 9.97 -11.10 -7.40
C LEU A 253 10.80 -10.83 -8.65
N VAL A 254 11.82 -11.66 -8.93
CA VAL A 254 12.76 -11.43 -10.04
C VAL A 254 12.08 -11.28 -11.40
N PRO A 255 11.02 -12.05 -11.75
CA PRO A 255 10.29 -11.85 -12.99
C PRO A 255 9.69 -10.43 -13.14
N LEU A 256 9.36 -9.77 -12.03
CA LEU A 256 8.76 -8.43 -11.98
C LEU A 256 9.79 -7.30 -12.05
N VAL A 257 11.08 -7.60 -11.96
CA VAL A 257 12.15 -6.58 -12.04
C VAL A 257 12.39 -6.27 -13.51
N ALA A 258 12.41 -5.00 -13.91
CA ALA A 258 12.72 -4.60 -15.28
C ALA A 258 14.10 -5.12 -15.73
N PRO A 259 14.36 -5.27 -17.04
CA PRO A 259 15.71 -5.53 -17.53
C PRO A 259 16.69 -4.47 -16.99
N GLN A 260 17.82 -4.90 -16.41
CA GLN A 260 18.76 -4.03 -15.70
C GLN A 260 18.21 -3.31 -14.45
N GLY A 261 16.98 -3.64 -14.03
CA GLY A 261 16.38 -3.17 -12.79
C GLY A 261 17.11 -3.70 -11.56
N ARG A 262 16.82 -3.07 -10.42
CA ARG A 262 17.56 -3.27 -9.16
C ARG A 262 16.70 -3.98 -8.13
N LEU A 263 17.36 -4.76 -7.28
CA LEU A 263 16.84 -5.22 -6.01
C LEU A 263 17.65 -4.58 -4.90
N LEU A 264 16.97 -4.03 -3.90
CA LEU A 264 17.59 -3.57 -2.66
C LEU A 264 16.76 -4.10 -1.49
N MET A 265 17.06 -5.33 -1.06
CA MET A 265 16.22 -6.09 -0.12
C MET A 265 16.88 -6.14 1.26
N LEU A 266 16.09 -5.93 2.31
CA LEU A 266 16.56 -6.12 3.67
C LEU A 266 16.58 -7.62 4.01
N VAL A 267 17.73 -8.08 4.48
CA VAL A 267 18.01 -9.43 4.94
C VAL A 267 18.05 -9.44 6.46
N LYS A 268 17.26 -10.33 7.05
CA LYS A 268 17.15 -10.50 8.50
C LYS A 268 17.65 -11.90 8.89
N PRO A 269 18.90 -12.04 9.37
CA PRO A 269 19.50 -13.34 9.67
C PRO A 269 18.61 -14.29 10.49
N GLN A 270 17.82 -13.76 11.43
CA GLN A 270 16.91 -14.54 12.28
C GLN A 270 15.76 -15.24 11.52
N PHE A 271 15.41 -14.79 10.31
CA PHE A 271 14.43 -15.43 9.44
C PHE A 271 15.06 -16.25 8.32
N GLU A 272 16.38 -16.15 8.19
CA GLU A 272 17.18 -16.90 7.25
C GLU A 272 17.70 -18.21 7.91
N LEU A 273 18.07 -18.15 9.17
CA LEU A 273 18.68 -19.28 9.89
C LEU A 273 17.66 -20.32 10.36
N GLN A 274 18.15 -21.53 10.65
CA GLN A 274 17.33 -22.66 11.11
C GLN A 274 17.07 -22.61 12.63
N PRO A 275 16.01 -23.29 13.11
CA PRO A 275 15.82 -23.52 14.55
C PRO A 275 17.07 -24.14 15.18
N GLY A 276 17.62 -23.49 16.21
CA GLY A 276 18.88 -23.88 16.87
C GLY A 276 20.08 -23.00 16.52
N GLN A 277 20.04 -22.28 15.40
CA GLN A 277 21.02 -21.24 15.05
C GLN A 277 20.60 -19.85 15.56
N VAL A 278 19.34 -19.70 15.95
CA VAL A 278 18.77 -18.49 16.52
C VAL A 278 18.63 -18.64 18.03
N GLY A 279 19.20 -17.71 18.79
CA GLY A 279 19.20 -17.74 20.25
C GLY A 279 17.86 -17.36 20.88
N LYS A 280 17.82 -17.40 22.22
CA LYS A 280 16.63 -17.00 23.00
C LYS A 280 16.19 -15.59 22.62
N GLY A 281 14.90 -15.41 22.38
CA GLY A 281 14.31 -14.13 21.96
C GLY A 281 14.42 -13.84 20.46
N GLY A 282 14.82 -14.80 19.63
CA GLY A 282 14.93 -14.60 18.19
C GLY A 282 16.21 -13.87 17.76
N ILE A 283 17.21 -13.77 18.64
CA ILE A 283 18.43 -12.98 18.40
C ILE A 283 19.56 -13.89 17.90
N VAL A 284 20.17 -13.50 16.78
CA VAL A 284 21.37 -14.16 16.24
C VAL A 284 22.61 -13.59 16.91
N ARG A 285 23.25 -14.40 17.77
CA ARG A 285 24.42 -14.01 18.57
C ARG A 285 25.75 -14.43 17.98
N ASP A 286 25.76 -15.49 17.18
CA ASP A 286 26.97 -15.98 16.53
C ASP A 286 27.15 -15.25 15.20
N GLU A 287 28.09 -14.31 15.17
CA GLU A 287 28.36 -13.49 13.98
C GLU A 287 28.92 -14.30 12.81
N ALA A 288 29.51 -15.49 13.06
CA ALA A 288 29.99 -16.35 11.98
C ALA A 288 28.84 -16.83 11.07
N LEU A 289 27.61 -16.84 11.59
CA LEU A 289 26.42 -17.22 10.83
C LEU A 289 26.02 -16.16 9.79
N TYR A 290 26.46 -14.90 9.93
CA TYR A 290 26.15 -13.86 8.95
C TYR A 290 26.77 -14.17 7.58
N ALA A 291 28.01 -14.69 7.56
CA ALA A 291 28.66 -15.11 6.33
C ALA A 291 27.95 -16.30 5.65
N VAL A 292 27.34 -17.19 6.44
CA VAL A 292 26.52 -18.30 5.93
C VAL A 292 25.25 -17.78 5.26
N VAL A 293 24.58 -16.82 5.91
CA VAL A 293 23.38 -16.16 5.35
C VAL A 293 23.72 -15.41 4.07
N GLU A 294 24.77 -14.58 4.09
CA GLU A 294 25.23 -13.83 2.92
C GLU A 294 25.51 -14.77 1.73
N LYS A 295 26.28 -15.84 1.96
CA LYS A 295 26.59 -16.81 0.91
C LYS A 295 25.31 -17.38 0.30
N ARG A 296 24.36 -17.81 1.13
CA ARG A 296 23.11 -18.40 0.66
C ARG A 296 22.25 -17.43 -0.16
N ILE A 297 22.18 -16.17 0.25
CA ILE A 297 21.46 -15.13 -0.51
C ILE A 297 22.16 -14.85 -1.83
N ARG A 298 23.50 -14.79 -1.86
CA ARG A 298 24.28 -14.61 -3.09
C ARG A 298 24.10 -15.78 -4.06
N ASP A 299 24.12 -17.01 -3.56
CA ASP A 299 23.91 -18.22 -4.37
C ASP A 299 22.50 -18.18 -5.00
N CYS A 300 21.46 -17.90 -4.21
CA CYS A 300 20.09 -17.77 -4.70
C CYS A 300 19.94 -16.64 -5.74
N CYS A 301 20.58 -15.49 -5.52
CA CYS A 301 20.62 -14.40 -6.51
C CYS A 301 21.24 -14.87 -7.83
N ALA A 302 22.38 -15.56 -7.78
CA ALA A 302 23.07 -16.04 -8.97
C ALA A 302 22.22 -17.06 -9.75
N GLU A 303 21.56 -18.00 -9.06
CA GLU A 303 20.63 -18.96 -9.65
C GLU A 303 19.45 -18.29 -10.37
N LEU A 304 19.02 -17.12 -9.89
CA LEU A 304 17.92 -16.34 -10.46
C LEU A 304 18.37 -15.32 -11.52
N GLY A 305 19.65 -15.31 -11.92
CA GLY A 305 20.15 -14.35 -12.91
C GLY A 305 20.28 -12.92 -12.35
N LEU A 306 20.60 -12.79 -11.06
CA LEU A 306 20.92 -11.51 -10.43
C LEU A 306 22.42 -11.40 -10.18
N GLN A 307 22.99 -10.26 -10.56
CA GLN A 307 24.34 -9.87 -10.17
C GLN A 307 24.28 -9.10 -8.85
N VAL A 308 24.79 -9.68 -7.77
CA VAL A 308 24.93 -8.96 -6.48
C VAL A 308 26.04 -7.92 -6.60
N LEU A 309 25.69 -6.65 -6.39
CA LEU A 309 26.58 -5.49 -6.45
C LEU A 309 27.19 -5.17 -5.09
N ALA A 310 26.39 -5.27 -4.02
CA ALA A 310 26.85 -4.99 -2.66
C ALA A 310 26.11 -5.82 -1.61
N TRP A 311 26.77 -6.04 -0.48
CA TRP A 311 26.20 -6.54 0.77
C TRP A 311 26.56 -5.54 1.86
N LEU A 312 25.54 -4.98 2.52
CA LEU A 312 25.69 -3.80 3.38
C LEU A 312 25.05 -4.09 4.72
N GLU A 313 25.65 -3.60 5.82
CA GLU A 313 24.96 -3.60 7.11
C GLU A 313 23.90 -2.49 7.14
N SER A 314 22.72 -2.79 7.70
CA SER A 314 21.67 -1.78 7.91
C SER A 314 22.17 -0.70 8.88
N PRO A 315 21.91 0.60 8.61
CA PRO A 315 22.41 1.70 9.45
C PRO A 315 21.82 1.68 10.88
N ILE A 316 20.69 1.01 11.05
CA ILE A 316 20.06 0.77 12.34
C ILE A 316 19.77 -0.72 12.51
N GLN A 317 19.84 -1.21 13.74
CA GLN A 317 19.47 -2.59 14.09
C GLN A 317 17.96 -2.83 13.91
N GLY A 318 17.54 -4.09 14.01
CA GLY A 318 16.13 -4.48 14.13
C GLY A 318 15.48 -3.93 15.41
N GLY A 319 14.15 -4.00 15.49
CA GLY A 319 13.41 -3.60 16.71
C GLY A 319 13.70 -4.49 17.91
N ASP A 320 14.14 -5.71 17.65
CA ASP A 320 14.53 -6.77 18.59
C ASP A 320 16.03 -6.78 18.93
N GLY A 321 16.82 -5.88 18.31
CA GLY A 321 18.27 -5.79 18.47
C GLY A 321 19.08 -6.69 17.53
N ASN A 322 18.45 -7.38 16.56
CA ASN A 322 19.20 -8.12 15.54
C ASN A 322 19.99 -7.18 14.63
N ARG A 323 21.20 -7.60 14.24
CA ARG A 323 21.92 -7.00 13.11
C ARG A 323 21.25 -7.45 11.81
N GLU A 324 20.95 -6.50 10.95
CA GLU A 324 20.27 -6.72 9.66
C GLU A 324 21.17 -6.21 8.54
N PHE A 325 20.97 -6.73 7.33
CA PHE A 325 21.81 -6.41 6.18
C PHE A 325 20.93 -6.04 4.98
N PHE A 326 21.50 -5.38 3.97
CA PHE A 326 20.90 -5.22 2.67
C PHE A 326 21.69 -6.02 1.64
N VAL A 327 20.96 -6.67 0.73
CA VAL A 327 21.52 -7.16 -0.53
C VAL A 327 21.11 -6.20 -1.64
N ASP A 328 22.10 -5.66 -2.33
CA ASP A 328 21.92 -4.87 -3.55
C ASP A 328 22.30 -5.73 -4.74
N ALA A 329 21.36 -5.94 -5.65
CA ALA A 329 21.56 -6.75 -6.84
C ALA A 329 20.92 -6.11 -8.07
N ARG A 330 21.39 -6.52 -9.25
CA ARG A 330 20.85 -6.10 -10.54
C ARG A 330 20.44 -7.31 -11.35
N ARG A 331 19.26 -7.24 -11.97
CA ARG A 331 18.82 -8.26 -12.93
C ARG A 331 19.71 -8.22 -14.16
N THR A 332 20.39 -9.33 -14.48
CA THR A 332 21.15 -9.43 -15.72
C THR A 332 20.19 -9.46 -16.91
N ALA A 333 20.57 -8.83 -18.02
CA ALA A 333 19.76 -8.74 -19.24
C ALA A 333 19.35 -10.11 -19.79
#